data_AF-A0A014MS24-F1
#
_entry.id   AF-A0A014MS24-F1
#
_cell.length_a   1.000
_cell.length_b   1.000
_cell.length_c   1.000
_cell.angle_alpha   90.00
_cell.angle_beta   90.00
_cell.angle_gamma   90.00
#
_symmetry.space_group_name_H-M   'P 1'
#
loop_
_entity.id
_entity.type
_entity.pdbx_description
1 polymer ?
#
loop_
_entity_poly.entity_id
_entity_poly.type
_entity_poly.pdbx_seq_one_letter_code
_entity_poly.pdbx_strand_id
1 'polypeptide(L)'
;MGFGHVLTVVSFITAMTSGLRDHEQGVAGGLSQLPQFLGAIGTACLAAIVTARTKALATTTSPALAALGGLRTAMLTAGFVCLVGALLAVLFLRPTQP
;
A
#
# COMPACT_ATOMS: atom_id res chain seq x y z
N MET A 1 1.86 -5.10 14.98
CA MET A 1 1.08 -4.10 14.22
C MET A 1 1.11 -2.77 14.97
N GLY A 2 1.47 -1.67 14.30
CA GLY A 2 1.61 -0.35 14.93
C GLY A 2 0.35 0.52 14.81
N PHE A 3 0.37 1.70 15.43
CA PHE A 3 -0.73 2.66 15.46
C PHE A 3 -1.32 2.97 14.07
N GLY A 4 -0.45 3.21 13.07
CA GLY A 4 -0.89 3.50 11.70
C GLY A 4 -1.68 2.37 11.04
N HIS A 5 -1.37 1.10 11.36
CA HIS A 5 -2.13 -0.03 10.84
C HIS A 5 -3.55 -0.03 11.42
N VAL A 6 -3.67 0.10 12.74
CA VAL A 6 -4.97 0.11 13.44
C VAL A 6 -5.83 1.28 12.94
N LEU A 7 -5.26 2.48 12.86
CA LEU A 7 -5.95 3.66 12.34
C LEU A 7 -6.49 3.43 10.92
N THR A 8 -5.64 2.95 10.00
CA THR A 8 -6.05 2.71 8.61
C THR A 8 -7.15 1.66 8.51
N VAL A 9 -7.05 0.55 9.26
CA VAL A 9 -8.07 -0.51 9.22
C VAL A 9 -9.41 -0.01 9.71
N VAL A 10 -9.45 0.71 10.84
CA VAL A 10 -10.69 1.26 11.39
C VAL A 10 -11.29 2.28 10.42
N SER A 11 -10.50 3.25 9.96
CA SER A 11 -10.97 4.27 9.01
C SER A 11 -11.50 3.65 7.71
N PHE A 12 -10.81 2.63 7.18
CA PHE A 12 -11.24 1.92 5.98
C PHE A 12 -12.57 1.20 6.17
N ILE A 13 -12.72 0.43 7.26
CA ILE A 13 -13.97 -0.28 7.54
C ILE A 13 -15.11 0.70 7.73
N THR A 14 -14.90 1.76 8.53
CA THR A 14 -15.91 2.82 8.73
C THR A 14 -16.31 3.45 7.39
N ALA A 15 -15.36 3.79 6.52
CA ALA A 15 -15.67 4.38 5.22
C ALA A 15 -16.45 3.42 4.30
N MET A 16 -16.19 2.11 4.39
CA MET A 16 -16.88 1.12 3.56
C MET A 16 -18.29 0.77 4.04
N THR A 17 -18.54 0.79 5.36
CA THR A 17 -19.82 0.33 5.92
C THR A 17 -20.78 1.48 6.21
N SER A 18 -20.29 2.72 6.34
CA SER A 18 -21.14 3.88 6.62
C SER A 18 -22.14 4.12 5.48
N GLY A 19 -23.44 4.15 5.81
CA GLY A 19 -24.51 4.43 4.86
C GLY A 19 -24.99 3.22 4.05
N LEU A 20 -24.50 2.03 4.35
CA LEU A 20 -24.85 0.80 3.64
C LEU A 20 -26.12 0.15 4.22
N ARG A 21 -26.96 -0.45 3.36
CA ARG A 21 -28.14 -1.22 3.79
C ARG A 21 -27.72 -2.64 4.23
N ASP A 22 -28.52 -3.28 5.08
CA ASP A 22 -28.19 -4.60 5.64
C ASP A 22 -27.91 -5.68 4.58
N HIS A 23 -28.64 -5.65 3.45
CA HIS A 23 -28.45 -6.62 2.37
C HIS A 23 -27.18 -6.38 1.52
N GLU A 24 -26.51 -5.24 1.66
CA GLU A 24 -25.31 -4.88 0.90
C GLU A 24 -24.02 -5.15 1.68
N GLN A 25 -24.11 -5.47 2.98
CA GLN A 25 -22.96 -5.72 3.84
C GLN A 25 -22.06 -6.87 3.34
N GLY A 26 -22.64 -7.89 2.69
CA GLY A 26 -21.88 -8.98 2.08
C GLY A 26 -20.94 -8.51 0.95
N VAL A 27 -21.36 -7.49 0.18
CA VAL A 27 -20.55 -6.89 -0.90
C VAL A 27 -19.40 -6.08 -0.31
N ALA A 28 -19.66 -5.28 0.73
CA ALA A 28 -18.61 -4.56 1.45
C ALA A 28 -17.58 -5.53 2.07
N GLY A 29 -18.05 -6.65 2.64
CA GLY A 29 -17.18 -7.72 3.13
C GLY A 29 -16.27 -8.29 2.03
N GLY A 30 -16.80 -8.60 0.84
CA GLY A 30 -16.00 -9.07 -0.30
C GLY A 30 -14.98 -8.04 -0.79
N LEU A 31 -15.40 -6.78 -0.94
CA LEU A 31 -14.53 -5.66 -1.32
C LEU A 31 -13.37 -5.44 -0.34
N SER A 32 -13.60 -5.72 0.96
CA SER A 32 -12.58 -5.55 2.01
C SER A 32 -11.33 -6.41 1.81
N GLN A 33 -11.43 -7.47 1.01
CA GLN A 33 -10.33 -8.40 0.74
C GLN A 33 -9.46 -8.00 -0.44
N LEU A 34 -9.95 -7.14 -1.34
CA LEU A 34 -9.19 -6.69 -2.52
C LEU A 34 -7.83 -6.03 -2.16
N PRO A 35 -7.72 -5.20 -1.11
CA PRO A 35 -6.44 -4.64 -0.69
C PRO A 35 -5.38 -5.71 -0.36
N GLN A 36 -5.79 -6.87 0.16
CA GLN A 36 -4.86 -7.97 0.47
C GLN A 36 -4.22 -8.52 -0.81
N PHE A 37 -5.03 -8.76 -1.85
CA PHE A 37 -4.54 -9.21 -3.15
C PHE A 37 -3.66 -8.15 -3.82
N LEU A 38 -4.05 -6.88 -3.73
CA LEU A 38 -3.25 -5.78 -4.24
C LEU A 38 -1.91 -5.67 -3.49
N GLY A 39 -1.89 -5.92 -2.18
CA GLY A 39 -0.69 -5.96 -1.35
C GLY A 39 0.28 -7.08 -1.78
N ALA A 40 -0.24 -8.25 -2.17
CA ALA A 40 0.58 -9.33 -2.71
C ALA A 40 1.25 -8.92 -4.03
N ILE A 41 0.49 -8.32 -4.95
CA ILE A 41 1.01 -7.80 -6.22
C ILE A 41 2.06 -6.70 -5.97
N GLY A 42 1.76 -5.76 -5.06
CA GLY A 42 2.67 -4.70 -4.68
C GLY A 42 4.01 -5.22 -4.13
N THR A 43 3.97 -6.28 -3.34
CA THR A 43 5.18 -6.95 -2.83
C THR A 43 6.02 -7.53 -3.97
N ALA A 44 5.39 -8.18 -4.96
CA ALA A 44 6.09 -8.68 -6.13
C ALA A 44 6.74 -7.55 -6.96
N CYS A 45 6.04 -6.43 -7.14
CA CYS A 45 6.58 -5.24 -7.81
C CYS A 45 7.79 -4.66 -7.07
N LEU A 46 7.72 -4.54 -5.74
CA LEU A 46 8.84 -4.04 -4.93
C LEU A 46 10.04 -4.99 -5.01
N ALA A 47 9.83 -6.30 -4.96
CA ALA A 47 10.90 -7.28 -5.16
C ALA A 47 11.57 -7.11 -6.53
N ALA A 48 10.79 -6.91 -7.59
CA ALA A 48 11.33 -6.65 -8.92
C ALA A 48 12.20 -5.37 -8.96
N ILE A 49 11.78 -4.29 -8.28
CA ILE A 49 12.57 -3.06 -8.15
C ILE A 49 13.89 -3.32 -7.43
N VAL A 50 13.85 -4.04 -6.29
CA VAL A 50 15.06 -4.42 -5.55
C VAL A 50 16.02 -5.19 -6.45
N THR A 51 15.54 -6.23 -7.15
CA THR A 51 16.37 -7.04 -8.04
C THR A 51 16.96 -6.21 -9.18
N ALA A 52 16.16 -5.39 -9.86
CA ALA A 52 16.62 -4.57 -10.98
C ALA A 52 17.71 -3.58 -10.55
N ARG A 53 17.50 -2.87 -9.43
CA ARG A 53 18.47 -1.89 -8.92
C ARG A 53 19.73 -2.54 -8.35
N THR A 54 19.60 -3.69 -7.68
CA THR A 54 20.76 -4.44 -7.18
C THR A 54 21.65 -4.89 -8.34
N LYS A 55 21.06 -5.44 -9.41
CA LYS A 55 21.81 -5.85 -10.62
C LYS A 55 22.51 -4.66 -11.29
N ALA A 56 21.85 -3.51 -11.36
CA ALA A 56 22.43 -2.31 -11.97
C ALA A 56 23.64 -1.77 -11.20
N LEU A 57 23.67 -1.92 -9.86
CA LEU A 57 24.78 -1.46 -9.02
C LEU A 57 25.88 -2.52 -8.85
N ALA A 58 25.61 -3.80 -9.14
CA ALA A 58 26.53 -4.90 -8.90
C ALA A 58 27.87 -4.77 -9.66
N THR A 59 27.92 -4.02 -10.76
CA THR A 59 29.14 -3.80 -11.55
C THR A 59 30.02 -2.67 -11.01
N THR A 60 29.49 -1.82 -10.13
CA THR A 60 30.18 -0.59 -9.67
C THR A 60 30.40 -0.51 -8.17
N THR A 61 29.86 -1.44 -7.39
CA THR A 61 29.96 -1.42 -5.92
C THR A 61 30.00 -2.82 -5.32
N SER A 62 30.23 -2.89 -4.00
CA SER A 62 30.22 -4.17 -3.28
C SER A 62 28.82 -4.80 -3.24
N PRO A 63 28.70 -6.14 -3.16
CA PRO A 63 27.41 -6.81 -3.14
C PRO A 63 26.46 -6.31 -2.04
N ALA A 64 26.99 -6.01 -0.85
CA ALA A 64 26.20 -5.48 0.26
C ALA A 64 25.64 -4.08 -0.03
N LEU A 65 26.44 -3.19 -0.62
CA LEU A 65 26.01 -1.84 -0.99
C LEU A 65 25.01 -1.87 -2.15
N ALA A 66 25.18 -2.78 -3.11
CA ALA A 66 24.26 -2.97 -4.21
C ALA A 66 22.87 -3.42 -3.71
N ALA A 67 22.83 -4.39 -2.79
CA ALA A 67 21.59 -4.87 -2.17
C ALA A 67 20.90 -3.76 -1.36
N LEU A 68 21.65 -3.01 -0.55
CA LEU A 68 21.13 -1.88 0.21
C LEU A 68 20.57 -0.78 -0.71
N GLY A 69 21.25 -0.49 -1.82
CA GLY A 69 20.77 0.45 -2.84
C GLY A 69 19.45 0.01 -3.48
N GLY A 70 19.30 -1.28 -3.75
CA GLY A 70 18.05 -1.86 -4.23
C GLY A 70 16.92 -1.71 -3.21
N LEU A 71 17.17 -2.10 -1.96
CA LEU A 71 16.18 -2.03 -0.88
C LEU A 71 15.75 -0.58 -0.59
N ARG A 72 16.71 0.36 -0.56
CA ARG A 72 16.43 1.79 -0.39
C ARG A 72 15.55 2.33 -1.51
N THR A 73 15.82 1.95 -2.75
CA THR A 73 15.03 2.42 -3.91
C THR A 73 13.59 1.90 -3.79
N ALA A 74 13.42 0.60 -3.50
CA ALA A 74 12.09 0.01 -3.31
C ALA A 74 11.32 0.65 -2.14
N MET A 75 12.00 0.94 -1.02
CA MET A 75 11.39 1.62 0.13
C MET A 75 10.90 3.02 -0.22
N LEU A 76 11.69 3.79 -0.98
CA LEU A 76 11.28 5.12 -1.45
C LEU A 76 10.08 5.03 -2.40
N THR A 77 10.05 4.04 -3.29
CA THR A 77 8.90 3.80 -4.17
C THR A 77 7.66 3.45 -3.36
N ALA A 78 7.77 2.57 -2.37
CA ALA A 78 6.65 2.21 -1.50
C ALA A 78 6.11 3.45 -0.76
N GLY A 79 7.00 4.26 -0.19
CA GLY A 79 6.63 5.51 0.47
C GLY A 79 5.92 6.49 -0.46
N PHE A 80 6.43 6.67 -1.68
CA PHE A 80 5.80 7.52 -2.69
C PHE A 80 4.39 7.03 -3.06
N VAL A 81 4.21 5.73 -3.29
CA VAL A 81 2.90 5.14 -3.59
C VAL A 81 1.92 5.34 -2.42
N CYS A 82 2.36 5.16 -1.18
CA CYS A 82 1.54 5.44 0.00
C CYS A 82 1.11 6.91 0.09
N LEU A 83 2.02 7.86 -0.18
CA LEU A 83 1.71 9.29 -0.17
C LEU A 83 0.70 9.64 -1.26
N VAL A 84 0.86 9.10 -2.48
CA VAL A 84 -0.11 9.26 -3.57
C VAL A 84 -1.46 8.68 -3.16
N GLY A 85 -1.51 7.47 -2.59
CA GLY A 85 -2.74 6.86 -2.11
C GLY A 85 -3.45 7.69 -1.03
N ALA A 86 -2.70 8.22 -0.07
CA ALA A 86 -3.24 9.12 0.95
C ALA A 86 -3.78 10.42 0.34
N LEU A 87 -3.07 11.01 -0.61
CA LEU A 87 -3.53 12.19 -1.33
C LEU A 87 -4.83 11.92 -2.09
N LEU A 88 -4.91 10.80 -2.82
CA LEU A 88 -6.12 10.38 -3.51
C LEU A 88 -7.29 10.19 -2.52
N ALA A 89 -7.04 9.55 -1.38
CA ALA A 89 -8.06 9.38 -0.34
C ALA A 89 -8.58 10.75 0.16
N VAL A 90 -7.69 11.71 0.44
CA VAL A 90 -8.07 13.07 0.86
C VAL A 90 -8.86 13.82 -0.22
N LEU A 91 -8.51 13.64 -1.49
CA LEU A 91 -9.16 14.34 -2.61
C LEU A 91 -10.53 13.74 -2.97
N PHE A 92 -10.71 12.42 -2.85
CA PHE A 92 -11.89 11.71 -3.34
C PHE A 92 -12.87 11.25 -2.26
N LEU A 93 -12.42 11.02 -1.02
CA LEU A 93 -13.35 10.68 0.06
C LEU A 93 -14.07 11.95 0.50
N ARG A 94 -15.38 12.00 0.22
CA ARG A 94 -16.24 13.09 0.67
C ARG A 94 -16.44 13.03 2.18
N PRO A 95 -16.48 14.18 2.88
CA PRO A 95 -16.87 14.20 4.28
C PRO A 95 -18.25 13.58 4.42
N THR A 96 -18.36 12.56 5.29
CA THR A 96 -19.65 12.07 5.76
C THR A 96 -20.37 13.25 6.42
N GLN A 97 -21.51 13.65 5.87
CA GLN A 97 -22.35 14.68 6.49
C GLN A 97 -22.83 14.14 7.84
N PRO A 98 -22.74 14.92 8.93
CA PRO A 98 -23.21 14.52 10.25
C PRO A 98 -24.73 14.32 10.31
#